data_AF-A0A4P6K1W2-F1
#
_entry.id   AF-A0A4P6K1W2-F1
#
_cell.length_a   1.000
_cell.length_b   1.000
_cell.length_c   1.000
_cell.angle_alpha   90.00
_cell.angle_beta   90.00
_cell.angle_gamma   90.00
#
_symmetry.space_group_name_H-M   'P 1'
#
loop_
_entity.id
_entity.type
_entity.pdbx_description
1 polymer ?
#
loop_
_entity_poly.entity_id
_entity_poly.type
_entity_poly.pdbx_seq_one_letter_code
_entity_poly.pdbx_strand_id
1 'polypeptide(L)'
;MMRGYPGTGKSTIARAIARALQAPLIDRDIIRQTGVDIFGDLPDIGRFSYELMFALVREQLSLGLSVVVDTPLTYYRTYEQSRRLAQSFRTPLQVVHCQCPPEVQKRRLEGRKGQVSQFQITSWEEWKQWRPRFEEFEDGGCIIDTSRPLDDSLAKVMRTLYELHIQHRQQLQEQGLSDHPRI
;
A
#
# COMPACT_ATOMS: atom_id res chain seq x y z
N MET A 1 3.99 -1.91 -1.24
CA MET A 1 2.72 -2.01 -0.48
C MET A 1 2.68 -0.91 0.58
N MET A 2 1.59 -0.16 0.68
CA MET A 2 1.39 0.77 1.80
C MET A 2 0.84 0.03 3.03
N ARG A 3 1.21 0.49 4.23
CA ARG A 3 0.66 0.06 5.51
C ARG A 3 0.47 1.27 6.42
N GLY A 4 -0.55 1.24 7.27
CA GLY A 4 -0.77 2.28 8.26
C GLY A 4 -2.23 2.64 8.46
N TYR A 5 -2.49 3.36 9.54
CA TYR A 5 -3.85 3.64 9.96
C TYR A 5 -4.56 4.64 9.03
N PRO A 6 -5.90 4.65 9.01
CA PRO A 6 -6.66 5.71 8.37
C PRO A 6 -6.20 7.09 8.88
N GLY A 7 -6.02 8.06 7.98
CA GLY A 7 -5.54 9.40 8.35
C GLY A 7 -4.01 9.57 8.48
N THR A 8 -3.20 8.51 8.34
CA THR A 8 -1.73 8.61 8.42
C THR A 8 -1.04 8.99 7.11
N GLY A 9 -1.76 9.46 6.09
CA GLY A 9 -1.14 9.99 4.86
C GLY A 9 -0.68 8.95 3.82
N LYS A 10 -1.04 7.67 3.97
CA LYS A 10 -0.72 6.59 3.00
C LYS A 10 -0.97 6.98 1.55
N SER A 11 -2.18 7.40 1.21
CA SER A 11 -2.56 7.72 -0.18
C SER A 11 -1.79 8.90 -0.75
N THR A 12 -1.36 9.84 0.10
CA THR A 12 -0.50 10.94 -0.32
C THR A 12 0.89 10.42 -0.70
N ILE A 13 1.48 9.59 0.16
CA ILE A 13 2.79 8.97 -0.08
C ILE A 13 2.74 8.01 -1.28
N ALA A 14 1.70 7.18 -1.38
CA ALA A 14 1.51 6.23 -2.48
C ALA A 14 1.51 6.92 -3.84
N ARG A 15 0.77 8.03 -3.96
CA ARG A 15 0.75 8.85 -5.19
C ARG A 15 2.10 9.51 -5.47
N ALA A 16 2.80 9.97 -4.43
CA ALA A 16 4.13 10.56 -4.60
C ALA A 16 5.15 9.52 -5.11
N ILE A 17 5.16 8.32 -4.53
CA ILE A 17 6.01 7.19 -4.97
C ILE A 17 5.64 6.79 -6.41
N ALA A 18 4.35 6.59 -6.71
CA ALA A 18 3.90 6.19 -8.03
C ALA A 18 4.29 7.20 -9.11
N ARG A 19 4.18 8.50 -8.83
CA ARG A 19 4.64 9.56 -9.74
C ARG A 19 6.16 9.54 -9.93
N ALA A 20 6.92 9.43 -8.84
CA ALA A 20 8.38 9.42 -8.89
C ALA A 20 8.93 8.20 -9.66
N LEU A 21 8.28 7.05 -9.53
CA LEU A 21 8.67 5.80 -10.22
C LEU A 21 8.02 5.63 -11.60
N GLN A 22 7.08 6.50 -11.98
CA GLN A 22 6.19 6.31 -13.13
C GLN A 22 5.52 4.92 -13.13
N ALA A 23 5.15 4.45 -11.93
CA ALA A 23 4.58 3.13 -11.70
C ALA A 23 3.04 3.20 -11.53
N PRO A 24 2.29 2.19 -11.98
CA PRO A 24 0.87 2.06 -11.66
C PRO A 24 0.61 2.12 -10.15
N LEU A 25 -0.42 2.91 -9.78
CA LEU A 25 -0.98 2.95 -8.43
C LEU A 25 -2.31 2.21 -8.40
N ILE A 26 -2.40 1.17 -7.58
CA ILE A 26 -3.63 0.42 -7.35
C ILE A 26 -4.12 0.75 -5.94
N ASP A 27 -5.23 1.49 -5.85
CA ASP A 27 -5.85 1.92 -4.59
C ASP A 27 -7.11 1.09 -4.33
N ARG A 28 -7.09 0.29 -3.26
CA ARG A 28 -8.18 -0.62 -2.92
C ARG A 28 -9.46 0.10 -2.50
N ASP A 29 -9.36 1.30 -1.91
CA ASP A 29 -10.54 2.05 -1.50
C ASP A 29 -11.26 2.64 -2.72
N ILE A 30 -10.51 3.04 -3.77
CA ILE A 30 -11.10 3.41 -5.08
C ILE A 30 -11.85 2.22 -5.68
N ILE A 31 -11.23 1.04 -5.74
CA ILE A 31 -11.88 -0.17 -6.28
C ILE A 31 -13.16 -0.50 -5.51
N ARG A 32 -13.11 -0.46 -4.17
CA ARG A 32 -14.25 -0.78 -3.31
C ARG A 32 -15.39 0.24 -3.52
N GLN A 33 -15.08 1.53 -3.60
CA GLN A 33 -16.08 2.57 -3.82
C GLN A 33 -16.74 2.42 -5.19
N THR A 34 -15.96 2.25 -6.26
CA THR A 34 -16.51 2.03 -7.61
C THR A 34 -17.42 0.79 -7.67
N GLY A 35 -17.04 -0.29 -6.97
CA GLY A 35 -17.90 -1.48 -6.86
C GLY A 35 -19.24 -1.18 -6.18
N VAL A 36 -19.24 -0.38 -5.12
CA VAL A 36 -20.48 0.05 -4.46
C VAL A 36 -21.32 0.97 -5.35
N ASP A 37 -20.70 1.90 -6.06
CA ASP A 37 -21.43 2.84 -6.92
C ASP A 37 -22.19 2.13 -8.05
N ILE A 38 -21.63 1.01 -8.54
CA ILE A 38 -22.21 0.23 -9.64
C ILE A 38 -23.21 -0.82 -9.14
N PHE A 39 -22.84 -1.58 -8.09
CA PHE A 39 -23.58 -2.78 -7.67
C PHE A 39 -24.34 -2.60 -6.35
N GLY A 40 -24.18 -1.47 -5.66
CA GLY A 40 -24.63 -1.26 -4.29
C GLY A 40 -23.65 -1.84 -3.25
N ASP A 41 -23.89 -1.55 -1.96
CA ASP A 41 -23.08 -2.06 -0.85
C ASP A 41 -23.43 -3.53 -0.53
N LEU A 42 -23.11 -4.41 -1.48
CA LEU A 42 -23.31 -5.85 -1.32
C LEU A 42 -22.23 -6.45 -0.39
N PRO A 43 -22.55 -7.50 0.37
CA PRO A 43 -21.62 -8.14 1.32
C PRO A 43 -20.26 -8.51 0.70
N ASP A 44 -20.27 -8.92 -0.57
CA ASP A 44 -19.09 -9.39 -1.27
C ASP A 44 -18.19 -8.29 -1.86
N ILE A 45 -18.62 -7.01 -1.91
CA ILE A 45 -17.80 -5.93 -2.49
C ILE A 45 -16.46 -5.79 -1.77
N GLY A 46 -16.45 -5.99 -0.44
CA GLY A 46 -15.22 -5.98 0.35
C GLY A 46 -14.21 -7.02 -0.14
N ARG A 47 -14.66 -8.27 -0.35
CA ARG A 47 -13.81 -9.35 -0.87
C ARG A 47 -13.42 -9.10 -2.33
N PHE A 48 -14.38 -8.74 -3.18
CA PHE A 48 -14.14 -8.40 -4.58
C PHE A 48 -13.04 -7.35 -4.74
N SER A 49 -13.05 -6.30 -3.91
CA SER A 49 -12.02 -5.25 -3.97
C SER A 49 -10.59 -5.76 -3.75
N TYR A 50 -10.40 -6.76 -2.89
CA TYR A 50 -9.09 -7.37 -2.66
C TYR A 50 -8.68 -8.29 -3.80
N GLU A 51 -9.59 -9.13 -4.29
CA GLU A 51 -9.31 -10.04 -5.40
C GLU A 51 -8.96 -9.26 -6.67
N LEU A 52 -9.73 -8.22 -6.98
CA LEU A 52 -9.48 -7.36 -8.14
C LEU A 52 -8.17 -6.57 -7.98
N MET A 53 -7.88 -6.03 -6.79
CA MET A 53 -6.59 -5.38 -6.50
C MET A 53 -5.43 -6.33 -6.81
N PHE A 54 -5.45 -7.57 -6.30
CA PHE A 54 -4.37 -8.53 -6.56
C PHE A 54 -4.32 -9.03 -8.01
N ALA A 55 -5.47 -9.12 -8.70
CA ALA A 55 -5.50 -9.42 -10.13
C ALA A 55 -4.77 -8.34 -10.94
N LEU A 56 -5.05 -7.06 -10.65
CA LEU A 56 -4.37 -5.94 -11.31
C LEU A 56 -2.88 -5.89 -10.97
N VAL A 57 -2.50 -6.13 -9.70
CA VAL A 57 -1.07 -6.19 -9.32
C VAL A 57 -0.36 -7.29 -10.11
N ARG A 58 -0.97 -8.47 -10.21
CA ARG A 58 -0.41 -9.60 -10.97
C ARG A 58 -0.17 -9.23 -12.43
N GLU A 59 -1.16 -8.60 -13.07
CA GLU A 59 -1.08 -8.21 -14.48
C GLU A 59 0.08 -7.22 -14.72
N GLN A 60 0.20 -6.20 -13.87
CA GLN A 60 1.29 -5.24 -14.01
C GLN A 60 2.67 -5.89 -13.78
N LEU A 61 2.78 -6.80 -12.80
CA LEU A 61 4.03 -7.53 -12.56
C LEU A 61 4.39 -8.47 -13.71
N SER A 62 3.40 -9.08 -14.39
CA SER A 62 3.66 -9.90 -15.58
C SER A 62 4.15 -9.11 -16.78
N LEU A 63 3.84 -7.81 -16.85
CA LEU A 63 4.36 -6.86 -17.85
C LEU A 63 5.72 -6.25 -17.43
N GLY A 64 6.36 -6.80 -16.38
CA GLY A 64 7.64 -6.31 -15.88
C GLY A 64 7.58 -4.95 -15.16
N LEU A 65 6.40 -4.43 -14.84
CA LEU A 65 6.23 -3.13 -14.21
C LEU A 65 6.33 -3.21 -12.69
N SER A 66 6.94 -2.19 -12.07
CA SER A 66 6.79 -1.96 -10.63
C SER A 66 5.38 -1.48 -10.31
N VAL A 67 4.86 -1.80 -9.12
CA VAL A 67 3.48 -1.46 -8.73
C VAL A 67 3.43 -0.89 -7.32
N VAL A 68 2.74 0.24 -7.16
CA VAL A 68 2.39 0.79 -5.85
C VAL A 68 0.98 0.36 -5.50
N VAL A 69 0.81 -0.22 -4.31
CA VAL A 69 -0.50 -0.71 -3.82
C VAL A 69 -0.86 0.05 -2.56
N ASP A 70 -1.93 0.84 -2.62
CA ASP A 70 -2.48 1.55 -1.47
C ASP A 70 -3.60 0.74 -0.81
N THR A 71 -3.33 0.36 0.42
CA THR A 71 -4.18 -0.46 1.28
C THR A 71 -3.79 -0.18 2.72
N PRO A 72 -4.70 -0.35 3.70
CA PRO A 72 -4.30 -0.27 5.11
C PRO A 72 -3.34 -1.40 5.52
N LEU A 73 -3.33 -2.53 4.79
CA LEU A 73 -2.58 -3.75 5.12
C LEU A 73 -2.85 -4.22 6.57
N THR A 74 -4.13 -4.22 6.94
CA THR A 74 -4.65 -4.54 8.28
C THR A 74 -4.39 -5.98 8.71
N TYR A 75 -4.44 -6.92 7.78
CA TYR A 75 -4.40 -8.36 8.06
C TYR A 75 -3.14 -9.00 7.48
N TYR A 76 -2.52 -9.90 8.25
CA TYR A 76 -1.36 -10.70 7.86
C TYR A 76 -1.61 -11.48 6.58
N ARG A 77 -2.83 -12.00 6.37
CA ARG A 77 -3.22 -12.68 5.11
C ARG A 77 -2.94 -11.82 3.87
N THR A 78 -3.23 -10.52 3.92
CA THR A 78 -3.01 -9.62 2.77
C THR A 78 -1.52 -9.43 2.53
N TYR A 79 -0.73 -9.31 3.61
CA TYR A 79 0.73 -9.25 3.52
C TYR A 79 1.32 -10.55 2.96
N GLU A 80 0.89 -11.71 3.46
CA GLU A 80 1.33 -13.02 2.99
C GLU A 80 1.03 -13.23 1.50
N GLN A 81 -0.17 -12.85 1.04
CA GLN A 81 -0.54 -12.91 -0.37
C GLN A 81 0.35 -12.01 -1.23
N SER A 82 0.67 -10.80 -0.74
CA SER A 82 1.59 -9.88 -1.41
C SER A 82 3.00 -10.45 -1.50
N ARG A 83 3.48 -11.08 -0.43
CA ARG A 83 4.79 -11.74 -0.37
C ARG A 83 4.88 -12.90 -1.36
N ARG A 84 3.86 -13.78 -1.39
CA ARG A 84 3.78 -14.89 -2.36
C ARG A 84 3.78 -14.38 -3.80
N LEU A 85 3.03 -13.31 -4.07
CA LEU A 85 2.98 -12.71 -5.40
C LEU A 85 4.35 -12.16 -5.81
N ALA A 86 5.00 -11.37 -4.95
CA ALA A 86 6.34 -10.85 -5.21
C ALA A 86 7.36 -11.98 -5.46
N GLN A 87 7.32 -13.06 -4.68
CA GLN A 87 8.16 -14.24 -4.87
C GLN A 87 7.91 -14.91 -6.23
N SER A 88 6.64 -15.09 -6.65
CA SER A 88 6.31 -15.70 -7.94
C SER A 88 6.85 -14.91 -9.14
N PHE A 89 6.88 -13.58 -9.01
CA PHE A 89 7.47 -12.70 -10.02
C PHE A 89 8.96 -12.43 -9.83
N ARG A 90 9.58 -13.00 -8.79
CA ARG A 90 10.97 -12.72 -8.37
C ARG A 90 11.26 -11.22 -8.29
N THR A 91 10.31 -10.45 -7.78
CA THR A 91 10.46 -9.01 -7.53
C THR A 91 10.61 -8.78 -6.03
N PRO A 92 11.40 -7.78 -5.60
CA PRO A 92 11.42 -7.40 -4.20
C PRO A 92 10.07 -6.83 -3.76
N LEU A 93 9.75 -6.99 -2.47
CA LEU A 93 8.56 -6.42 -1.84
C LEU A 93 8.99 -5.43 -0.75
N GLN A 94 8.61 -4.16 -0.90
CA GLN A 94 8.73 -3.16 0.16
C GLN A 94 7.36 -2.85 0.77
N VAL A 95 7.24 -3.01 2.09
CA VAL A 95 6.14 -2.44 2.88
C VAL A 95 6.54 -1.04 3.36
N VAL A 96 5.68 -0.04 3.18
CA VAL A 96 5.90 1.35 3.62
C VAL A 96 4.89 1.67 4.71
N HIS A 97 5.37 1.83 5.94
CA HIS A 97 4.54 2.12 7.12
C HIS A 97 4.40 3.61 7.33
N CYS A 98 3.22 4.14 7.03
CA CYS A 98 2.89 5.54 7.26
C CYS A 98 2.38 5.72 8.69
N GLN A 99 3.14 6.46 9.48
CA GLN A 99 2.79 6.82 10.86
C GLN A 99 2.73 8.34 11.00
N CYS A 100 2.00 8.82 11.99
CA CYS A 100 2.03 10.20 12.45
C CYS A 100 1.53 10.24 13.90
N PRO A 101 1.79 11.33 14.64
CA PRO A 101 1.25 11.49 15.98
C PRO A 101 -0.30 11.39 16.02
N PRO A 102 -0.89 10.83 17.09
CA PRO A 102 -2.34 10.65 17.22
C PRO A 102 -3.15 11.93 17.01
N GLU A 103 -2.67 13.07 17.49
CA GLU A 103 -3.31 14.38 17.36
C GLU A 103 -3.34 14.86 15.90
N VAL A 104 -2.31 14.55 15.12
CA VAL A 104 -2.27 14.82 13.68
C VAL A 104 -3.23 13.89 12.95
N GLN A 105 -3.22 12.61 13.29
CA GLN A 105 -4.14 11.62 12.73
C GLN A 105 -5.60 12.03 12.98
N LYS A 106 -5.94 12.38 14.23
CA LYS A 106 -7.29 12.84 14.62
C LYS A 106 -7.74 14.03 13.79
N ARG A 107 -6.91 15.08 13.71
CA ARG A 107 -7.21 16.27 12.91
C ARG A 107 -7.47 15.94 11.43
N ARG A 108 -6.65 15.04 10.85
CA ARG A 108 -6.80 14.60 9.45
C ARG A 108 -8.05 13.76 9.22
N LEU A 109 -8.43 12.90 10.17
CA LEU A 109 -9.66 12.11 10.09
C LEU A 109 -10.89 13.01 10.16
N GLU A 110 -10.92 13.94 11.10
CA GLU A 110 -12.07 14.84 11.29
C GLU A 110 -12.19 15.84 10.14
N GLY A 111 -11.07 16.30 9.58
CA GLY A 111 -11.04 17.25 8.45
C GLY A 111 -11.37 16.65 7.08
N ARG A 112 -11.36 15.32 6.92
CA ARG A 112 -11.66 14.66 5.63
C ARG A 112 -13.12 14.25 5.45
N LYS A 113 -13.98 14.54 6.43
CA LYS A 113 -15.41 14.22 6.35
C LYS A 113 -16.03 14.89 5.11
N GLY A 114 -16.75 14.11 4.30
CA GLY A 114 -17.34 14.59 3.04
C GLY A 114 -16.38 14.74 1.87
N GLN A 115 -15.09 14.43 2.04
CA GLN A 115 -14.07 14.48 0.98
C GLN A 115 -13.61 13.08 0.53
N VAL A 116 -14.06 12.05 1.24
CA VAL A 116 -13.66 10.65 1.06
C VAL A 116 -14.89 9.76 0.98
N SER A 117 -14.68 8.52 0.49
CA SER A 117 -15.74 7.51 0.46
C SER A 117 -16.35 7.26 1.83
N GLN A 118 -17.64 6.85 1.85
CA GLN A 118 -18.34 6.46 3.07
C GLN A 118 -17.71 5.24 3.79
N PHE A 119 -16.83 4.52 3.11
CA PHE A 119 -16.13 3.34 3.63
C PHE A 119 -14.78 3.66 4.26
N GLN A 120 -14.33 4.90 4.13
CA GLN A 120 -13.13 5.37 4.76
C GLN A 120 -13.47 6.00 6.11
N ILE A 121 -12.77 5.57 7.15
CA ILE A 121 -12.99 6.02 8.52
C ILE A 121 -12.85 7.53 8.62
N THR A 122 -13.88 8.28 9.01
CA THR A 122 -13.81 9.77 9.02
C THR A 122 -13.89 10.37 10.42
N SER A 123 -13.93 9.53 11.46
CA SER A 123 -13.92 10.01 12.83
C SER A 123 -12.89 9.29 13.69
N TRP A 124 -12.44 9.99 14.74
CA TRP A 124 -11.56 9.40 15.75
C TRP A 124 -12.24 8.27 16.52
N GLU A 125 -13.54 8.40 16.78
CA GLU A 125 -14.32 7.38 17.50
C GLU A 125 -14.43 6.09 16.69
N GLU A 126 -14.78 6.20 15.42
CA GLU A 126 -14.81 5.05 14.50
C GLU A 126 -13.42 4.41 14.37
N TRP A 127 -12.35 5.22 14.29
CA TRP A 127 -10.98 4.71 14.29
C TRP A 127 -10.67 3.88 15.54
N LYS A 128 -11.02 4.36 16.74
CA LYS A 128 -10.80 3.61 17.99
C LYS A 128 -11.51 2.26 17.99
N GLN A 129 -12.72 2.18 17.42
CA GLN A 129 -13.46 0.93 17.29
C GLN A 129 -12.86 -0.02 16.25
N TRP A 130 -12.21 0.53 15.22
CA TRP A 130 -11.56 -0.24 14.16
C TRP A 130 -10.16 -0.72 14.52
N ARG A 131 -9.42 0.05 15.33
CA ARG A 131 -8.02 -0.21 15.71
C ARG A 131 -7.75 -1.66 16.15
N PRO A 132 -8.60 -2.32 16.97
CA PRO A 132 -8.35 -3.70 17.41
C PRO A 132 -8.27 -4.73 16.27
N ARG A 133 -8.75 -4.41 15.07
CA ARG A 133 -8.66 -5.28 13.89
C ARG A 133 -7.28 -5.25 13.21
N PHE A 134 -6.45 -4.25 13.50
CA PHE A 134 -5.13 -4.11 12.90
C PHE A 134 -4.16 -5.12 13.53
N GLU A 135 -3.79 -6.12 12.75
CA GLU A 135 -2.86 -7.16 13.19
C GLU A 135 -1.43 -6.61 13.20
N GLU A 136 -0.69 -7.00 14.24
CA GLU A 136 0.74 -6.76 14.36
C GLU A 136 1.50 -7.95 13.78
N PHE A 137 2.44 -7.67 12.89
CA PHE A 137 3.29 -8.68 12.25
C PHE A 137 4.54 -8.00 11.69
N GLU A 138 5.65 -8.72 11.73
CA GLU A 138 6.95 -8.30 11.17
C GLU A 138 6.95 -8.42 9.65
N ASP A 139 7.36 -7.34 8.99
CA ASP A 139 7.43 -7.28 7.53
C ASP A 139 8.70 -6.60 7.01
N GLY A 140 9.63 -6.21 7.90
CA GLY A 140 10.86 -5.50 7.53
C GLY A 140 10.61 -4.14 6.84
N GLY A 141 9.42 -3.56 7.03
CA GLY A 141 8.96 -2.39 6.30
C GLY A 141 9.70 -1.09 6.65
N CYS A 142 9.67 -0.16 5.70
CA CYS A 142 10.21 1.19 5.86
C CYS A 142 9.19 2.04 6.63
N ILE A 143 9.50 2.41 7.86
CA ILE A 143 8.66 3.28 8.69
C ILE A 143 8.94 4.75 8.37
N ILE A 144 7.89 5.51 8.03
CA ILE A 144 7.96 6.94 7.77
C ILE A 144 7.02 7.73 8.67
N ASP A 145 7.49 8.88 9.13
CA ASP A 145 6.69 9.87 9.83
C ASP A 145 6.13 10.87 8.82
N THR A 146 4.82 10.81 8.61
CA THR A 146 4.07 11.64 7.67
C THR A 146 3.60 12.96 8.28
N SER A 147 3.98 13.27 9.52
CA SER A 147 3.85 14.63 10.07
C SER A 147 4.95 15.56 9.60
N ARG A 148 6.05 15.00 9.09
CA ARG A 148 7.16 15.73 8.43
C ARG A 148 6.77 16.15 7.01
N PRO A 149 7.54 17.07 6.39
CA PRO A 149 7.38 17.42 4.98
C PRO A 149 7.34 16.17 4.08
N LEU A 150 6.49 16.22 3.05
CA LEU A 150 6.30 15.11 2.12
C LEU A 150 7.62 14.63 1.50
N ASP A 151 8.48 15.57 1.13
CA ASP A 151 9.74 15.30 0.45
C ASP A 151 10.71 14.50 1.34
N ASP A 152 10.71 14.74 2.66
CA ASP A 152 11.54 13.98 3.60
C ASP A 152 11.08 12.52 3.70
N SER A 153 9.76 12.32 3.83
CA SER A 153 9.17 10.98 3.86
C SER A 153 9.43 10.24 2.55
N LEU A 154 9.22 10.93 1.41
CA LEU A 154 9.44 10.36 0.09
C LEU A 154 10.91 9.99 -0.12
N ALA A 155 11.85 10.90 0.20
CA ALA A 155 13.28 10.66 0.06
C ALA A 155 13.73 9.43 0.85
N LYS A 156 13.21 9.25 2.08
CA LYS A 156 13.47 8.04 2.87
C LYS A 156 12.97 6.78 2.17
N VAL A 157 11.73 6.78 1.68
CA VAL A 157 11.17 5.62 0.96
C VAL A 157 11.98 5.30 -0.29
N MET A 158 12.30 6.30 -1.10
CA MET A 158 13.05 6.12 -2.35
C MET A 158 14.45 5.57 -2.10
N ARG A 159 15.12 6.00 -1.02
CA ARG A 159 16.40 5.42 -0.60
C ARG A 159 16.27 3.95 -0.24
N THR A 160 15.29 3.59 0.58
CA THR A 160 15.08 2.19 0.98
C THR A 160 14.73 1.31 -0.23
N LEU A 161 13.91 1.81 -1.17
CA LEU A 161 13.59 1.10 -2.41
C LEU A 161 14.83 0.86 -3.27
N TYR A 162 15.70 1.86 -3.39
CA TYR A 162 16.95 1.76 -4.13
C TYR A 162 17.88 0.71 -3.53
N GLU A 163 18.09 0.74 -2.20
CA GLU A 163 18.89 -0.23 -1.46
C GLU A 163 18.36 -1.66 -1.64
N LEU A 164 17.04 -1.83 -1.47
CA LEU A 164 16.36 -3.12 -1.66
C LEU A 164 16.55 -3.66 -3.07
N HIS A 165 16.44 -2.80 -4.08
CA HIS A 165 16.57 -3.20 -5.47
C HIS A 165 18.01 -3.63 -5.82
N ILE A 166 19.03 -2.96 -5.28
CA ILE A 166 20.44 -3.37 -5.44
C ILE A 166 20.67 -4.74 -4.81
N GLN A 167 20.24 -4.93 -3.55
CA GLN A 167 20.40 -6.18 -2.82
C GLN A 167 19.73 -7.34 -3.57
N HIS A 168 18.51 -7.12 -4.07
CA HIS A 168 17.78 -8.10 -4.85
C HIS A 168 18.50 -8.47 -6.16
N ARG A 169 19.04 -7.48 -6.89
CA ARG A 169 19.82 -7.74 -8.11
C ARG A 169 21.08 -8.57 -7.85
N GLN A 170 21.79 -8.28 -6.77
CA GLN A 170 22.97 -9.07 -6.37
C GLN A 170 22.59 -10.52 -6.06
N GLN A 171 21.51 -10.75 -5.31
CA GLN A 171 21.02 -12.09 -5.00
C GLN A 171 20.61 -12.88 -6.25
N LEU A 172 19.97 -12.23 -7.23
CA LEU A 172 19.62 -12.90 -8.50
C LEU A 172 20.87 -13.30 -9.29
N GLN A 173 21.89 -12.43 -9.34
CA GLN A 173 23.15 -12.72 -10.02
C GLN A 173 23.91 -13.89 -9.37
N GLU A 174 23.98 -13.93 -8.04
CA GLU A 174 24.58 -15.03 -7.30
C GLU A 174 23.87 -16.38 -7.55
N GLN A 175 22.58 -16.34 -7.85
CA GLN A 175 21.77 -17.53 -8.19
C GLN A 175 21.81 -17.88 -9.68
N GLY A 176 22.60 -17.18 -10.50
CA GLY A 176 22.69 -17.40 -11.95
C GLY A 176 21.43 -17.02 -12.73
N LEU A 177 20.57 -16.18 -12.16
CA LEU A 177 19.33 -15.72 -12.77
C LEU A 177 19.55 -14.32 -13.38
N SER A 178 19.26 -14.12 -14.67
CA SER A 178 19.33 -12.79 -15.27
C SER A 178 18.04 -12.00 -15.01
N ASP A 179 18.22 -10.69 -14.80
CA ASP A 179 17.17 -9.71 -14.51
C ASP A 179 16.47 -9.23 -15.80
N HIS A 180 16.36 -10.11 -16.81
CA HIS A 180 15.76 -9.71 -18.08
C HIS A 180 14.33 -9.23 -17.85
N PRO A 181 13.93 -8.11 -18.49
CA PRO A 181 12.54 -7.69 -18.49
C PRO A 181 11.72 -8.88 -18.96
N ARG A 182 10.81 -9.33 -18.10
CA ARG A 182 9.80 -10.32 -18.47
C ARG A 182 8.81 -9.57 -19.37
N ILE A 183 9.19 -9.49 -20.65
CA ILE A 183 8.49 -8.99 -21.85
C ILE A 183 7.56 -7.79 -21.61
#